data_AF-A0AAE6ZRY6-F1
#
_entry.id   AF-A0AAE6ZRY6-F1
#
_cell.length_a   1.000
_cell.length_b   1.000
_cell.length_c   1.000
_cell.angle_alpha   90.00
_cell.angle_beta   90.00
_cell.angle_gamma   90.00
#
_symmetry.space_group_name_H-M   'P 1'
#
loop_
_entity.id
_entity.type
_entity.pdbx_description
1 polymer ?
#
loop_
_entity_poly.entity_id
_entity_poly.type
_entity_poly.pdbx_seq_one_letter_code
_entity_poly.pdbx_strand_id
1 'polypeptide(L)'
;MNFDNDRLQYLRTEAKIYHLDLTRAKLRQSAEGGYVVHLDKPLFDLGTILTEVPSSVPVRSAAAAEGTMLEWCLKIQRAERQRARFGNRCGWSTDQINRRPLEAEEIAEYKARIKHNADVARLQAQLTEVLETTAKDARVKAAHDDLQARYGLSVKQPADSTLCSPALNAPKRKPVSRNAK
;
A
#
# COMPACT_ATOMS: atom_id res chain seq x y z
N MET A 1 20.81 -25.03 6.67
CA MET A 1 19.87 -26.02 6.10
C MET A 1 20.64 -26.87 5.10
N ASN A 2 20.65 -28.18 5.30
CA ASN A 2 21.14 -29.11 4.29
C ASN A 2 19.98 -29.45 3.34
N PHE A 3 20.24 -29.38 2.05
CA PHE A 3 19.26 -29.71 1.01
C PHE A 3 19.69 -31.02 0.37
N ASP A 4 18.92 -32.08 0.61
CA ASP A 4 19.12 -33.36 -0.04
C ASP A 4 18.61 -33.33 -1.49
N ASN A 5 19.08 -34.26 -2.32
CA ASN A 5 18.78 -34.26 -3.76
C ASN A 5 17.27 -34.35 -4.02
N ASP A 6 16.54 -35.18 -3.27
CA ASP A 6 15.09 -35.33 -3.40
C ASP A 6 14.36 -34.01 -3.11
N ARG A 7 14.82 -33.27 -2.10
CA ARG A 7 14.25 -31.96 -1.75
C ARG A 7 14.49 -30.93 -2.85
N LEU A 8 15.67 -30.94 -3.48
CA LEU A 8 15.97 -30.07 -4.61
C LEU A 8 15.13 -30.40 -5.84
N GLN A 9 14.95 -31.68 -6.16
CA GLN A 9 14.08 -32.11 -7.26
C GLN A 9 12.63 -31.69 -7.04
N TYR A 10 12.14 -31.82 -5.80
CA TYR A 10 10.83 -31.32 -5.43
C TYR A 10 10.71 -29.80 -5.66
N LEU A 11 11.66 -29.01 -5.16
CA LEU A 11 11.65 -27.54 -5.32
C LEU A 11 11.74 -27.12 -6.79
N ARG A 12 12.53 -27.81 -7.61
CA ARG A 12 12.60 -27.58 -9.06
C ARG A 12 11.27 -27.89 -9.74
N THR A 13 10.56 -28.92 -9.29
CA THR A 13 9.24 -29.30 -9.80
C THR A 13 8.19 -28.26 -9.40
N GLU A 14 8.20 -27.84 -8.13
CA GLU A 14 7.35 -26.73 -7.68
C GLU A 14 7.63 -25.44 -8.46
N ALA A 15 8.90 -25.11 -8.71
CA ALA A 15 9.26 -23.92 -9.47
C ALA A 15 8.63 -23.91 -10.88
N LYS A 16 8.54 -25.08 -11.52
CA LYS A 16 7.85 -25.26 -12.81
C LYS A 16 6.33 -25.11 -12.67
N ILE A 17 5.73 -25.79 -11.70
CA ILE A 17 4.27 -25.76 -11.48
C ILE A 17 3.77 -24.35 -11.13
N TYR A 18 4.56 -23.61 -10.37
CA TYR A 18 4.23 -22.26 -9.93
C TYR A 18 4.78 -21.18 -10.87
N HIS A 19 5.35 -21.52 -12.03
CA HIS A 19 5.90 -20.53 -12.97
C HIS A 19 6.74 -19.45 -12.26
N LEU A 20 7.72 -19.89 -11.46
CA LEU A 20 8.54 -18.95 -10.69
C LEU A 20 9.45 -18.15 -11.61
N ASP A 21 9.47 -16.84 -11.40
CA ASP A 21 10.44 -15.97 -12.04
C ASP A 21 11.77 -16.01 -11.27
N LEU A 22 12.71 -16.81 -11.76
CA LEU A 22 14.03 -16.96 -11.16
C LEU A 22 14.97 -15.78 -11.44
N THR A 23 14.60 -14.85 -12.33
CA THR A 23 15.43 -13.67 -12.64
C THR A 23 15.52 -12.69 -11.46
N ARG A 24 14.58 -12.82 -10.50
CA ARG A 24 14.48 -12.03 -9.25
C ARG A 24 15.40 -12.52 -8.14
N ALA A 25 16.21 -13.55 -8.36
CA ALA A 25 17.26 -13.94 -7.45
C ALA A 25 18.62 -14.02 -8.16
N LYS A 26 19.67 -13.64 -7.44
CA LYS A 26 21.04 -13.65 -7.96
C LYS A 26 21.93 -14.43 -7.02
N LEU A 27 22.58 -15.45 -7.55
CA LEU A 27 23.63 -16.19 -6.86
C LEU A 27 24.98 -15.51 -7.12
N ARG A 28 25.69 -15.19 -6.05
CA ARG A 28 27.06 -14.69 -6.11
C ARG A 28 27.98 -15.58 -5.29
N GLN A 29 29.21 -15.75 -5.73
CA GLN A 29 30.22 -16.44 -4.93
C GLN A 29 30.76 -15.48 -3.87
N SER A 30 30.91 -15.95 -2.63
CA SER A 30 31.49 -15.15 -1.54
C SER A 30 33.01 -15.18 -1.58
N ALA A 31 33.67 -14.09 -1.16
CA ALA A 31 35.13 -14.00 -1.08
C ALA A 31 35.72 -14.98 -0.03
N GLU A 32 34.96 -15.30 1.01
CA GLU A 32 35.36 -16.18 2.12
C GLU A 32 35.14 -17.68 1.82
N GLY A 33 34.75 -18.01 0.59
CA GLY A 33 34.28 -19.34 0.22
C GLY A 33 32.77 -19.51 0.46
N GLY A 34 32.11 -20.23 -0.44
CA GLY A 34 30.64 -20.39 -0.45
C GLY A 34 29.93 -19.42 -1.39
N TYR A 35 28.64 -19.22 -1.15
CA TYR A 35 27.70 -18.50 -2.01
C TYR A 35 26.84 -17.55 -1.19
N VAL A 36 26.41 -16.46 -1.80
CA VAL A 36 25.41 -15.53 -1.26
C VAL A 36 24.24 -15.49 -2.23
N VAL A 37 23.06 -15.80 -1.72
CA VAL A 37 21.80 -15.66 -2.47
C VAL A 37 21.25 -14.28 -2.22
N HIS A 38 21.24 -13.43 -3.24
CA HIS A 38 20.59 -12.13 -3.20
C HIS A 38 19.16 -12.27 -3.71
N LEU A 39 18.21 -11.79 -2.92
CA LEU A 39 16.78 -11.81 -3.23
C LEU A 39 16.33 -10.39 -3.54
N ASP A 40 15.50 -10.26 -4.58
CA ASP A 40 14.86 -9.00 -4.91
C ASP A 40 13.84 -8.59 -3.83
N LYS A 41 13.61 -7.28 -3.72
CA LYS A 41 12.59 -6.75 -2.82
C LYS A 41 11.21 -7.19 -3.32
N PRO A 42 10.25 -7.54 -2.43
CA PRO A 42 8.90 -7.83 -2.87
C PRO A 42 8.25 -6.61 -3.54
N LEU A 43 7.37 -6.88 -4.51
CA LEU A 43 6.67 -5.85 -5.31
C LEU A 43 5.74 -4.98 -4.44
N PHE A 44 5.22 -5.56 -3.37
CA PHE A 44 4.31 -4.93 -2.42
C PHE A 44 4.67 -5.31 -0.99
N ASP A 45 4.11 -4.57 -0.03
CA ASP A 45 4.16 -4.99 1.36
C ASP A 45 3.31 -6.26 1.57
N LEU A 46 3.98 -7.33 2.01
CA LEU A 46 3.39 -8.65 2.21
C LEU A 46 2.72 -8.79 3.57
N GLY A 47 2.96 -7.85 4.51
CA GLY A 47 2.31 -7.79 5.82
C GLY A 47 2.33 -9.12 6.57
N THR A 48 1.14 -9.63 6.93
CA THR A 48 0.97 -10.85 7.73
C THR A 48 1.30 -12.14 6.99
N ILE A 49 1.42 -12.14 5.67
CA ILE A 49 1.68 -13.36 4.88
C ILE A 49 3.16 -13.74 4.97
N LEU A 50 4.04 -12.74 4.89
CA LEU A 50 5.48 -12.92 4.99
C LEU A 50 6.07 -11.66 5.64
N THR A 51 6.36 -11.75 6.93
CA THR A 51 6.77 -10.60 7.76
C THR A 51 8.22 -10.20 7.53
N GLU A 52 9.13 -11.16 7.34
CA GLU A 52 10.56 -10.89 7.18
C GLU A 52 11.10 -11.59 5.93
N VAL A 53 11.42 -10.78 4.92
CA VAL A 53 12.08 -11.23 3.69
C VAL A 53 13.56 -10.87 3.78
N PRO A 54 14.48 -11.85 3.83
CA PRO A 54 15.91 -11.56 3.85
C PRO A 54 16.34 -11.00 2.50
N SER A 55 17.16 -9.94 2.50
CA SER A 55 17.72 -9.40 1.25
C SER A 55 18.87 -10.24 0.71
N SER A 56 19.62 -10.88 1.62
CA SER A 56 20.72 -11.78 1.25
C SER A 56 20.86 -12.91 2.26
N VAL A 57 21.11 -14.12 1.77
CA VAL A 57 21.32 -15.31 2.61
C VAL A 57 22.69 -15.92 2.26
N PRO A 58 23.66 -15.93 3.21
CA PRO A 58 24.94 -16.59 3.00
C PRO A 58 24.79 -18.10 3.16
N VAL A 59 25.39 -18.87 2.26
CA VAL A 59 25.29 -20.32 2.20
C VAL A 59 26.63 -20.94 1.82
N ARG A 60 27.01 -22.06 2.45
CA ARG A 60 28.33 -22.68 2.22
C ARG A 60 28.40 -23.62 1.02
N SER A 61 27.29 -24.27 0.64
CA SER A 61 27.24 -25.27 -0.43
C SER A 61 26.40 -24.80 -1.62
N ALA A 62 26.79 -25.20 -2.83
CA ALA A 62 26.06 -24.88 -4.06
C ALA A 62 24.63 -25.45 -4.04
N ALA A 63 24.47 -26.69 -3.58
CA ALA A 63 23.17 -27.34 -3.44
C ALA A 63 22.25 -26.55 -2.48
N ALA A 64 22.81 -26.06 -1.38
CA ALA A 64 22.07 -25.26 -0.44
C ALA A 64 21.78 -23.85 -0.97
N ALA A 65 22.65 -23.28 -1.80
CA ALA A 65 22.44 -21.98 -2.43
C ALA A 65 21.27 -22.05 -3.44
N GLU A 66 21.20 -23.11 -4.25
CA GLU A 66 20.06 -23.35 -5.14
C GLU A 66 18.77 -23.58 -4.34
N GLY A 67 18.81 -24.46 -3.33
CA GLY A 67 17.64 -24.78 -2.52
C GLY A 67 17.05 -23.56 -1.81
N THR A 68 17.91 -22.74 -1.18
CA THR A 68 17.49 -21.49 -0.54
C THR A 68 16.94 -20.48 -1.54
N MET A 69 17.56 -20.35 -2.72
CA MET A 69 17.06 -19.49 -3.79
C MET A 69 15.65 -19.89 -4.21
N LEU A 70 15.43 -21.16 -4.55
CA LEU A 70 14.12 -21.66 -4.99
C LEU A 70 13.05 -21.51 -3.91
N GLU A 71 13.39 -21.86 -2.67
CA GLU A 71 12.46 -21.76 -1.54
C GLU A 71 12.02 -20.32 -1.28
N TRP A 72 12.95 -19.36 -1.27
CA TRP A 72 12.61 -17.96 -1.05
C TRP A 72 11.87 -17.35 -2.24
N CYS A 73 12.26 -17.64 -3.48
CA CYS A 73 11.51 -17.21 -4.66
C CYS A 73 10.06 -17.72 -4.62
N LEU A 74 9.86 -18.99 -4.25
CA LEU A 74 8.54 -19.58 -4.10
C LEU A 74 7.72 -18.85 -3.04
N LYS A 75 8.29 -18.64 -1.84
CA LYS A 75 7.61 -17.96 -0.72
C LYS A 75 7.22 -16.53 -1.09
N ILE A 76 8.15 -15.74 -1.64
CA ILE A 76 7.94 -14.34 -1.99
C ILE A 76 6.86 -14.22 -3.08
N GLN A 77 7.01 -14.92 -4.20
CA GLN A 77 6.07 -14.78 -5.32
C GLN A 77 4.69 -15.33 -4.99
N ARG A 78 4.60 -16.40 -4.18
CA ARG A 78 3.33 -16.91 -3.69
C ARG A 78 2.63 -15.90 -2.78
N ALA A 79 3.37 -15.28 -1.86
CA ALA A 79 2.83 -14.25 -0.98
C ALA A 79 2.35 -13.02 -1.78
N GLU A 80 3.12 -12.58 -2.79
CA GLU A 80 2.72 -11.50 -3.70
C GLU A 80 1.41 -11.81 -4.44
N ARG A 81 1.30 -13.03 -4.99
CA ARG A 81 0.08 -13.49 -5.71
C ARG A 81 -1.13 -13.53 -4.80
N GLN A 82 -0.98 -14.07 -3.60
CA GLN A 82 -2.05 -14.10 -2.61
C GLN A 82 -2.45 -12.68 -2.24
N ARG A 83 -1.50 -11.81 -1.91
CA ARG A 83 -1.77 -10.45 -1.48
C ARG A 83 -2.49 -9.63 -2.55
N ALA A 84 -2.06 -9.76 -3.81
CA ALA A 84 -2.67 -9.04 -4.93
C ALA A 84 -4.12 -9.49 -5.19
N ARG A 85 -4.39 -10.79 -5.11
CA ARG A 85 -5.67 -11.40 -5.53
C ARG A 85 -6.67 -11.60 -4.39
N PHE A 86 -6.22 -11.61 -3.14
CA PHE A 86 -7.09 -11.83 -1.99
C PHE A 86 -8.20 -10.76 -1.95
N GLY A 87 -9.45 -11.22 -1.90
CA GLY A 87 -10.65 -10.38 -1.90
C GLY A 87 -11.07 -9.81 -3.27
N ASN A 88 -10.25 -9.92 -4.33
CA ASN A 88 -10.59 -9.40 -5.67
C ASN A 88 -11.04 -10.50 -6.64
N ARG A 89 -10.47 -11.70 -6.54
CA ARG A 89 -10.80 -12.83 -7.43
C ARG A 89 -11.76 -13.78 -6.74
N CYS A 90 -13.06 -13.56 -6.92
CA CYS A 90 -14.10 -14.46 -6.42
C CYS A 90 -14.13 -15.77 -7.22
N GLY A 91 -14.35 -16.90 -6.54
CA GLY A 91 -14.48 -18.22 -7.15
C GLY A 91 -13.16 -18.89 -7.57
N TRP A 92 -12.01 -18.26 -7.33
CA TRP A 92 -10.71 -18.88 -7.58
C TRP A 92 -10.29 -19.75 -6.39
N SER A 93 -9.78 -20.95 -6.68
CA SER A 93 -9.18 -21.78 -5.64
C SER A 93 -7.80 -21.23 -5.24
N THR A 94 -7.35 -21.57 -4.04
CA THR A 94 -6.02 -21.21 -3.53
C THR A 94 -4.91 -21.66 -4.49
N ASP A 95 -5.07 -22.82 -5.14
CA ASP A 95 -4.12 -23.32 -6.13
C ASP A 95 -4.09 -22.48 -7.40
N GLN A 96 -5.25 -22.05 -7.89
CA GLN A 96 -5.34 -21.16 -9.06
C GLN A 96 -4.66 -19.81 -8.76
N ILE A 97 -4.90 -19.25 -7.57
CA ILE A 97 -4.25 -18.01 -7.11
C ILE A 97 -2.73 -18.18 -7.08
N ASN A 98 -2.24 -19.30 -6.55
CA ASN A 98 -0.81 -19.52 -6.37
C ASN A 98 -0.09 -19.88 -7.67
N ARG A 99 -0.70 -20.63 -8.60
CA ARG A 99 -0.03 -21.14 -9.81
C ARG A 99 0.08 -20.11 -10.93
N ARG A 100 -0.92 -19.24 -11.09
CA ARG A 100 -0.92 -18.26 -12.18
C ARG A 100 0.07 -17.12 -11.90
N PRO A 101 0.95 -16.74 -12.85
CA PRO A 101 1.81 -15.57 -12.71
C PRO A 101 0.98 -14.29 -12.57
N LEU A 102 1.55 -13.24 -11.98
CA LEU A 102 0.88 -11.94 -11.85
C LEU A 102 0.95 -11.18 -13.16
N GLU A 103 -0.20 -10.70 -13.62
CA GLU A 103 -0.28 -9.83 -14.80
C GLU A 103 0.02 -8.38 -14.42
N ALA A 104 0.54 -7.60 -15.37
CA ALA A 104 0.87 -6.19 -15.15
C ALA A 104 -0.37 -5.36 -14.76
N GLU A 105 -1.53 -5.71 -15.31
CA GLU A 105 -2.81 -5.08 -14.99
C GLU A 105 -3.19 -5.30 -13.52
N GLU A 106 -3.04 -6.53 -13.00
CA GLU A 106 -3.33 -6.86 -11.60
C GLU A 106 -2.43 -6.08 -10.63
N ILE A 107 -1.17 -5.87 -11.02
CA ILE A 107 -0.21 -5.07 -10.25
C ILE A 107 -0.66 -3.61 -10.19
N ALA A 108 -1.13 -3.06 -11.33
CA ALA A 108 -1.61 -1.68 -11.40
C ALA A 108 -2.91 -1.49 -10.58
N GLU A 109 -3.87 -2.41 -10.71
CA GLU A 109 -5.10 -2.43 -9.93
C GLU A 109 -4.82 -2.47 -8.42
N TYR A 110 -3.90 -3.33 -7.99
CA TYR A 110 -3.54 -3.45 -6.58
C TYR A 110 -2.91 -2.15 -6.04
N LYS A 111 -2.02 -1.52 -6.80
CA LYS A 111 -1.42 -0.21 -6.44
C LYS A 111 -2.47 0.89 -6.37
N ALA A 112 -3.40 0.92 -7.33
CA ALA A 112 -4.50 1.88 -7.33
C ALA A 112 -5.39 1.71 -6.08
N ARG A 113 -5.68 0.47 -5.69
CA ARG A 113 -6.45 0.16 -4.47
C ARG A 113 -5.74 0.64 -3.20
N ILE A 114 -4.43 0.42 -3.08
CA ILE A 114 -3.66 0.93 -1.92
C ILE A 114 -3.75 2.45 -1.85
N LYS A 115 -3.53 3.13 -2.98
CA LYS A 115 -3.60 4.59 -3.05
C LYS A 115 -4.98 5.09 -2.65
N HIS A 116 -6.03 4.50 -3.20
CA HIS A 116 -7.41 4.82 -2.86
C HIS A 116 -7.69 4.63 -1.36
N ASN A 117 -7.25 3.52 -0.77
CA ASN A 117 -7.44 3.27 0.66
C ASN A 117 -6.70 4.30 1.53
N ALA A 118 -5.51 4.74 1.13
CA ALA A 118 -4.79 5.81 1.81
C ALA A 118 -5.53 7.15 1.71
N ASP A 119 -6.07 7.48 0.53
CA ASP A 119 -6.88 8.68 0.33
C ASP A 119 -8.16 8.66 1.17
N VAL A 120 -8.86 7.52 1.22
CA VAL A 120 -10.05 7.33 2.08
C VAL A 120 -9.70 7.52 3.55
N ALA A 121 -8.62 6.89 4.04
CA ALA A 121 -8.20 7.03 5.43
C ALA A 121 -7.87 8.50 5.79
N ARG A 122 -7.23 9.23 4.88
CA ARG A 122 -6.96 10.66 5.04
C ARG A 122 -8.25 11.49 5.12
N LEU A 123 -9.20 11.24 4.23
CA LEU A 123 -10.49 11.94 4.23
C LEU A 123 -11.31 11.63 5.48
N GLN A 124 -11.27 10.38 5.96
CA GLN A 124 -11.90 9.99 7.20
C GLN A 124 -11.30 10.74 8.40
N ALA A 125 -9.98 10.87 8.48
CA ALA A 125 -9.31 11.63 9.54
C ALA A 125 -9.70 13.12 9.52
N GLN A 126 -9.79 13.73 8.33
CA GLN A 126 -10.26 15.11 8.17
C GLN A 126 -11.72 15.26 8.59
N LEU A 127 -12.59 14.31 8.23
CA LEU A 127 -13.98 14.33 8.63
C LEU A 127 -14.13 14.24 10.16
N THR A 128 -13.36 13.36 10.81
CA THR A 128 -13.37 13.24 12.28
C THR A 128 -12.92 14.52 12.96
N GLU A 129 -11.88 15.18 12.44
CA GLU A 129 -11.40 16.46 12.98
C GLU A 129 -12.47 17.55 12.87
N VAL A 130 -13.12 17.67 11.72
CA VAL A 130 -14.21 18.66 11.51
C VAL A 130 -15.42 18.37 12.41
N LEU A 131 -15.76 17.10 12.62
CA LEU A 131 -16.83 16.71 13.54
C LEU A 131 -16.49 17.08 14.98
N GLU A 132 -15.24 16.91 15.40
CA GLU A 132 -14.80 17.32 16.73
C GLU A 132 -14.83 18.84 16.91
N THR A 133 -14.40 19.61 15.92
CA THR A 133 -14.45 21.08 15.98
C THR A 133 -15.89 21.58 16.00
N THR A 134 -16.77 21.04 15.15
CA THR A 134 -18.18 21.44 15.10
C THR A 134 -18.92 21.04 16.38
N ALA A 135 -18.62 19.89 16.98
CA ALA A 135 -19.16 19.50 18.28
C ALA A 135 -18.70 20.42 19.41
N LYS A 136 -17.43 20.88 19.40
CA LYS A 136 -16.92 21.87 20.36
C LYS A 136 -17.65 23.22 20.19
N ASP A 137 -17.76 23.69 18.96
CA ASP A 137 -18.46 24.96 18.66
C ASP A 137 -19.93 24.91 19.05
N ALA A 138 -20.60 23.77 18.81
CA ALA A 138 -21.99 23.57 19.23
C ALA A 138 -22.14 23.59 20.76
N ARG A 139 -21.21 22.99 21.51
CA ARG A 139 -21.20 23.05 22.98
C ARG A 139 -20.98 24.47 23.50
N VAL A 140 -20.05 25.22 22.89
CA VAL A 140 -19.80 26.62 23.25
C VAL A 140 -21.03 27.49 22.97
N LYS A 141 -21.67 27.32 21.81
CA LYS A 141 -22.92 28.00 21.48
C LYS A 141 -24.04 27.65 22.45
N ALA A 142 -24.26 26.37 22.74
CA ALA A 142 -25.28 25.95 23.71
C ALA A 142 -25.02 26.52 25.12
N ALA A 143 -23.76 26.56 25.56
CA ALA A 143 -23.39 27.17 26.84
C ALA A 143 -23.63 28.69 26.85
N HIS A 144 -23.31 29.37 25.74
CA HIS A 144 -23.59 30.79 25.57
C HIS A 144 -25.10 31.06 25.61
N ASP A 145 -25.91 30.27 24.89
CA ASP A 145 -27.37 30.42 24.85
C ASP A 145 -28.02 30.19 26.22
N ASP A 146 -27.54 29.20 27.00
CA ASP A 146 -28.00 28.94 28.37
C ASP A 146 -27.66 30.10 29.32
N LEU A 147 -26.45 30.66 29.24
CA LEU A 147 -26.08 31.84 30.02
C LEU A 147 -26.92 33.06 29.64
N GLN A 148 -27.15 33.29 28.34
CA GLN A 148 -27.98 34.36 27.84
C GLN A 148 -29.43 34.24 28.35
N ALA A 149 -29.99 33.03 28.35
CA ALA A 149 -31.33 32.76 28.86
C ALA A 149 -31.43 33.00 30.38
N ARG A 150 -30.41 32.60 31.16
CA ARG A 150 -30.40 32.74 32.63
C ARG A 150 -30.22 34.17 33.11
N TYR A 151 -29.38 34.93 32.43
CA TYR A 151 -28.97 36.27 32.89
C TYR A 151 -29.60 37.41 32.08
N GLY A 152 -30.43 37.11 31.07
CA GLY A 152 -31.12 38.13 30.27
C GLY A 152 -30.17 39.05 29.49
N LEU A 153 -28.93 38.60 29.27
CA LEU A 153 -27.89 39.34 28.55
C LEU A 153 -28.22 39.36 27.05
N SER A 154 -29.13 40.24 26.63
CA SER A 154 -29.33 40.50 25.21
C SER A 154 -28.11 41.25 24.68
N VAL A 155 -27.20 40.53 24.03
CA VAL A 155 -26.17 41.18 23.22
C VAL A 155 -26.90 41.87 22.07
N LYS A 156 -27.00 43.20 22.12
CA LYS A 156 -27.39 43.99 20.95
C LYS A 156 -26.42 43.64 19.83
N GLN A 157 -26.92 42.97 18.79
CA GLN A 157 -26.19 42.77 17.55
C GLN A 157 -25.66 44.14 17.09
N PRO A 158 -24.35 44.32 16.86
CA PRO A 158 -23.88 45.52 16.19
C PRO A 158 -24.53 45.55 14.81
N ALA A 159 -25.29 46.61 14.53
CA ALA A 159 -25.89 46.83 13.24
C ALA A 159 -24.79 46.82 12.16
N ASP A 160 -25.06 46.09 11.07
CA ASP A 160 -24.24 46.07 9.88
C ASP A 160 -23.85 47.50 9.46
N SER A 161 -22.56 47.82 9.61
CA SER A 161 -21.94 48.84 8.78
C SER A 161 -21.36 48.12 7.57
N THR A 162 -22.11 48.21 6.48
CA THR A 162 -21.64 47.93 5.13
C THR A 162 -20.33 48.68 4.87
N LEU A 163 -19.29 47.93 4.50
CA LEU A 163 -18.26 48.19 3.47
C LEU A 163 -16.88 47.66 3.91
N CYS A 164 -16.61 46.37 3.64
CA CYS A 164 -15.34 45.94 3.02
C CYS A 164 -15.43 44.45 2.67
N SER A 165 -15.82 44.12 1.44
CA SER A 165 -15.67 42.76 0.91
C SER A 165 -14.19 42.50 0.65
N PRO A 166 -13.54 41.46 1.24
CA PRO A 166 -12.25 41.02 0.74
C PRO A 166 -12.49 40.30 -0.59
N ALA A 167 -11.91 40.84 -1.65
CA ALA A 167 -11.98 40.26 -2.99
C ALA A 167 -11.47 38.81 -2.96
N LEU A 168 -12.38 37.86 -3.24
CA LEU A 168 -12.05 36.49 -3.59
C LEU A 168 -11.15 36.51 -4.83
N ASN A 169 -9.88 36.15 -4.64
CA ASN A 169 -8.95 35.80 -5.70
C ASN A 169 -9.51 34.62 -6.50
N ALA A 170 -10.26 34.89 -7.56
CA ALA A 170 -10.57 33.92 -8.59
C ALA A 170 -9.32 33.72 -9.48
N PRO A 171 -8.89 32.48 -9.78
CA PRO A 171 -7.75 32.25 -10.67
C PRO A 171 -8.09 32.67 -12.10
N LYS A 172 -7.33 33.62 -12.65
CA LYS A 172 -7.40 34.06 -14.05
C LYS A 172 -7.12 32.87 -14.98
N ARG A 173 -8.16 32.37 -15.67
CA ARG A 173 -8.02 31.52 -16.86
C ARG A 173 -7.32 32.34 -17.95
N LYS A 174 -6.16 31.86 -18.43
CA LYS A 174 -5.50 32.40 -19.63
C LYS A 174 -6.37 32.08 -20.86
N PRO A 175 -6.68 33.04 -21.74
CA PRO A 175 -7.29 32.74 -23.02
C PRO A 175 -6.28 32.04 -23.94
N VAL A 176 -6.71 30.91 -24.50
CA VAL A 176 -6.01 30.18 -25.56
C VAL A 176 -6.09 31.01 -26.83
N SER A 177 -4.97 31.53 -27.31
CA SER A 177 -4.89 32.13 -28.64
C SER A 177 -4.97 31.02 -29.69
N ARG A 178 -6.13 30.88 -30.32
CA ARG A 178 -6.28 30.24 -31.63
C ARG A 178 -5.72 31.23 -32.65
N ASN A 179 -4.47 31.04 -33.09
CA ASN A 179 -4.01 31.63 -34.33
C ASN A 179 -4.16 30.60 -35.43
N ALA A 180 -5.14 30.86 -36.28
CA ALA A 180 -5.23 30.34 -37.63
C ALA A 180 -4.30 31.17 -38.52
N LYS A 181 -3.36 30.51 -39.20
CA LYS A 181 -2.98 30.74 -40.59
C LYS A 181 -2.20 29.53 -41.06
#